data_AF-T0VK58-F1
#
_entry.id   AF-T0VK58-F1
#
_cell.length_a   1.000
_cell.length_b   1.000
_cell.length_c   1.000
_cell.angle_alpha   90.00
_cell.angle_beta   90.00
_cell.angle_gamma   90.00
#
_symmetry.space_group_name_H-M   'P 1'
#
loop_
_entity.id
_entity.type
_entity.pdbx_description
1 polymer ?
#
loop_
_entity_poly.entity_id
_entity_poly.type
_entity_poly.pdbx_seq_one_letter_code
_entity_poly.pdbx_strand_id
1 'polypeptide(L)' 'MITTNIPLSQWSEFLQDKKLTNALLDRLVHHSKVISITGKSYRMKDYSEKKTKTPKSK' A
#
# COMPACT_ATOMS: atom_id res chain seq x y z
N MET A 1 -4.96 -7.96 11.70
CA MET A 1 -4.65 -7.75 10.27
C MET A 1 -4.13 -6.33 10.12
N ILE A 2 -3.04 -6.11 9.37
CA ILE A 2 -2.41 -4.80 9.16
C ILE A 2 -2.31 -4.57 7.65
N THR A 3 -2.56 -3.33 7.21
CA THR A 3 -2.38 -2.89 5.81
C THR A 3 -1.43 -1.71 5.77
N THR A 4 -0.49 -1.71 4.83
CA THR A 4 0.45 -0.60 4.64
C THR A 4 0.64 -0.34 3.14
N ASN A 5 0.84 0.93 2.79
CA ASN A 5 1.27 1.34 1.45
C ASN A 5 2.80 1.48 1.34
N ILE A 6 3.54 1.22 2.44
CA ILE A 6 5.00 1.28 2.50
C ILE A 6 5.55 -0.16 2.54
N PRO A 7 6.47 -0.53 1.64
CA PRO A 7 7.10 -1.84 1.67
C PRO A 7 7.88 -2.06 2.98
N LEU A 8 7.86 -3.28 3.51
CA LEU A 8 8.48 -3.62 4.80
C LEU A 8 9.98 -3.23 4.88
N SER A 9 10.69 -3.28 3.75
CA SER A 9 12.10 -2.87 3.65
C SER A 9 12.35 -1.40 3.97
N GLN A 10 11.35 -0.52 3.81
CA GLN A 10 11.46 0.92 4.07
C GLN A 10 11.01 1.30 5.48
N TRP A 11 10.55 0.35 6.29
CA TRP A 11 10.04 0.65 7.62
C TRP A 11 11.12 1.19 8.57
N SER A 12 12.38 0.79 8.39
CA SER A 12 13.47 1.27 9.25
C SER A 12 13.76 2.76 9.03
N GLU A 13 13.50 3.27 7.83
CA GLU A 13 13.61 4.68 7.50
C GLU A 13 12.40 5.44 8.03
N PHE A 14 11.20 4.89 7.86
CA PHE A 14 9.96 5.48 8.38
C PHE A 14 9.95 5.59 9.91
N LEU A 15 10.37 4.54 10.62
CA LEU A 15 10.41 4.49 12.08
C LEU A 15 11.68 5.10 12.67
N GLN A 16 12.66 5.47 11.84
CA GLN A 16 13.94 6.09 12.22
C GLN A 16 14.78 5.31 13.25
N ASP A 17 14.41 4.06 13.56
CA ASP A 17 15.15 3.15 14.43
C ASP A 17 15.20 1.76 13.79
N LYS A 18 16.38 1.42 13.27
CA LYS A 18 16.63 0.14 12.61
C LYS A 18 16.56 -1.05 13.56
N LYS A 19 17.02 -0.92 14.81
CA LYS A 19 17.04 -2.04 15.77
C LYS A 19 15.62 -2.38 16.22
N LEU A 20 14.85 -1.36 16.59
CA LEU A 20 13.45 -1.53 16.97
C LEU A 20 12.61 -2.08 15.81
N THR A 21 12.80 -1.52 14.61
CA THR A 21 12.07 -1.97 13.41
C THR A 21 12.32 -3.43 13.11
N ASN A 22 13.57 -3.89 13.16
CA ASN A 22 13.89 -5.30 12.90
C ASN A 22 13.23 -6.22 13.92
N ALA A 23 13.28 -5.88 15.21
CA ALA A 23 12.64 -6.67 16.26
C ALA A 23 11.11 -6.68 16.18
N LEU A 24 10.51 -5.62 15.63
CA LEU A 24 9.08 -5.56 15.36
C LEU A 24 8.70 -6.40 14.13
N LEU A 25 9.43 -6.23 13.02
CA LEU A 25 9.21 -6.97 11.78
C LEU A 25 9.34 -8.46 12.01
N ASP A 26 10.37 -8.91 12.72
CA ASP A 26 10.59 -10.31 13.07
C ASP A 26 9.35 -10.94 13.73
N ARG A 27 8.83 -10.31 14.79
CA ARG A 27 7.61 -10.76 15.47
C ARG A 27 6.37 -10.75 14.57
N LEU A 28 6.24 -9.73 13.73
CA LEU A 28 5.08 -9.54 12.86
C LEU A 28 5.06 -10.55 11.71
N VAL A 29 6.20 -10.78 11.05
CA VAL A 29 6.28 -11.67 9.88
C VAL A 29 6.34 -13.15 10.26
N HIS A 30 6.83 -13.49 11.46
CA HIS A 30 6.95 -14.89 11.90
C HIS A 30 5.61 -15.64 11.92
N HIS A 31 4.52 -14.97 12.32
CA HIS A 31 3.19 -15.57 12.39
C HIS A 31 2.17 -14.90 11.45
N SER A 32 2.63 -14.29 10.35
CA SER A 32 1.73 -13.69 9.37
C SER A 32 2.02 -14.13 7.95
N LYS A 33 1.01 -13.96 7.10
CA LYS A 33 1.13 -14.15 5.66
C LYS A 33 1.19 -12.78 5.00
N VAL A 34 2.32 -12.47 4.37
CA VAL A 34 2.50 -11.22 3.63
C VAL A 34 1.81 -11.35 2.27
N ILE A 35 0.87 -10.45 1.98
CA ILE A 35 0.17 -10.37 0.69
C ILE A 35 0.54 -9.04 0.04
N SER A 36 1.27 -9.11 -1.08
CA SER A 36 1.59 -7.93 -1.88
C SER A 36 0.40 -7.59 -2.78
N ILE A 37 -0.14 -6.38 -2.62
CA ILE A 37 -1.27 -5.90 -3.41
C ILE A 37 -0.72 -5.01 -4.52
N THR A 38 -0.93 -5.43 -5.77
CA THR A 38 -0.55 -4.68 -6.96
C THR A 38 -1.76 -4.37 -7.82
N GLY A 39 -1.77 -3.21 -8.49
CA GLY A 39 -2.83 -2.85 -9.42
C GLY A 39 -3.19 -1.37 -9.36
N LYS A 40 -4.13 -0.96 -10.21
CA LYS A 40 -4.65 0.41 -10.22
C LYS A 40 -5.50 0.65 -8.96
N SER A 41 -5.47 1.88 -8.45
CA SER A 41 -6.31 2.28 -7.33
C SER A 41 -7.78 2.06 -7.68
N TYR A 42 -8.49 1.28 -6.85
CA TYR A 42 -9.92 1.04 -7.03
C TYR A 42 -10.72 2.35 -7.06
N ARG A 43 -10.30 3.34 -6.27
CA ARG A 43 -10.92 4.68 -6.24
C ARG A 43 -10.91 5.37 -7.61
N MET A 44 -9.91 5.08 -8.45
CA MET A 44 -9.81 5.68 -9.79
C MET A 44 -10.78 5.04 -10.80
N LYS A 45 -11.38 3.89 -10.48
CA LYS A 45 -12.35 3.21 -11.35
C LYS A 45 -13.51 4.15 -11.70
N ASP A 46 -14.15 4.73 -10.70
CA ASP A 46 -15.30 5.63 -10.89
C ASP A 46 -14.91 6.96 -11.56
N TYR A 47 -13.70 7.45 -11.30
CA TYR A 47 -13.16 8.64 -11.99
C TYR A 47 -12.92 8.37 -13.48
N SER A 48 -12.46 7.17 -13.84
CA SER A 48 -12.25 6.80 -15.24
C SER A 48 -13.57 6.59 -15.98
N GLU A 49 -14.58 5.98 -15.34
CA GLU A 49 -15.92 5.79 -15.90
C GLU A 49 -16.68 7.12 -16.09
N LYS A 50 -16.43 8.12 -15.23
CA LYS A 50 -16.98 9.47 -15.40
C LYS A 50 -16.30 10.24 -16.54
N LYS A 51 -14.99 10.09 -16.73
CA LYS A 51 -14.26 10.74 -17.86
C LYS A 51 -14.70 10.22 -19.24
N THR A 52 -15.13 8.96 -19.34
CA THR A 52 -15.65 8.41 -20.61
C THR A 52 -17.07 8.88 -20.95
N LYS A 53 -17.77 9.54 -20.02
CA LYS A 53 -19.14 10.04 -20.20
C LYS A 53 -19.26 11.57 -20.26
N THR A 54 -18.16 12.30 -20.37
CA THR A 54 -18.24 13.73 -20.71
C THR A 54 -18.51 13.83 -22.22
N PRO A 55 -19.65 14.40 -22.66
CA PRO A 55 -19.85 14.67 -24.07
C PRO A 55 -18.78 15.66 -24.51
N LYS A 56 -18.05 15.35 -25.58
CA LYS A 56 -17.28 16.36 -26.31
C LYS A 56 -18.26 17.46 -26.70
N SER A 57 -18.20 18.60 -26.02
CA SER A 57 -18.77 19.84 -26.55
C SER A 57 -18.06 20.12 -27.88
N LYS A 58 -18.87 20.41 -28.89
CA LYS A 58 -18.45 21.03 -30.15
C LYS A 58 -17.58 22.25 -29.89
#